data_AF-A0A961Q320-F1
#
_entry.id   AF-A0A961Q320-F1
#
_cell.length_a   1.000
_cell.length_b   1.000
_cell.length_c   1.000
_cell.angle_alpha   90.00
_cell.angle_beta   90.00
_cell.angle_gamma   90.00
#
_symmetry.space_group_name_H-M   'P 1'
#
loop_
_entity.id
_entity.type
_entity.pdbx_description
1 polymer ?
#
loop_
_entity_poly.entity_id
_entity_poly.type
_entity_poly.pdbx_seq_one_letter_code
_entity_poly.pdbx_strand_id
1 'polypeptide(L)'
;DKIDTGQVTAGDLFGTKEDLRGNYLYRMAGAVLGIFGNTKAEAMYPLLTTDSTGQPLTGASSYTLTFPADQLPPVNAFWSLTMYRLPESLLVENPINRYLINSPMLPNLVKNPDGGLTIYIQHTSPGPDKEPNWLPAPEGPFQMFLRLYWPKAEALDGSWQPPKAVKVG
;
A
#
# COMPACT_ATOMS: atom_id res chain seq x y z
N ASP A 1 16.33 -2.23 13.18
CA ASP A 1 15.98 -3.38 14.04
C ASP A 1 15.34 -4.50 13.18
N LYS A 2 14.72 -5.54 13.76
CA LYS A 2 14.11 -6.63 12.98
C LYS A 2 12.92 -6.17 12.10
N ILE A 3 12.24 -5.09 12.49
CA ILE A 3 11.15 -4.49 11.72
C ILE A 3 11.73 -3.73 10.53
N ASP A 4 12.79 -2.93 10.74
CA ASP A 4 13.47 -2.20 9.66
C ASP A 4 14.11 -3.15 8.62
N THR A 5 14.56 -4.33 9.06
CA THR A 5 15.12 -5.36 8.16
C THR A 5 14.06 -6.23 7.48
N GLY A 6 12.77 -6.03 7.77
CA GLY A 6 11.67 -6.83 7.21
C GLY A 6 11.59 -8.26 7.74
N GLN A 7 12.39 -8.64 8.75
CA GLN A 7 12.31 -9.95 9.41
C GLN A 7 11.03 -10.10 10.26
N VAL A 8 10.41 -8.98 10.64
CA VAL A 8 9.15 -8.90 11.39
C VAL A 8 8.27 -7.88 10.71
N THR A 9 7.05 -8.27 10.35
CA THR A 9 6.06 -7.36 9.77
C THR A 9 5.17 -6.78 10.87
N ALA A 10 4.50 -5.67 10.60
CA ALA A 10 3.51 -5.11 11.53
C ALA A 10 2.43 -6.15 11.91
N GLY A 11 2.06 -7.03 10.98
CA GLY A 11 1.07 -8.09 11.22
C GLY A 11 1.53 -9.19 12.17
N ASP A 12 2.84 -9.36 12.38
CA ASP A 12 3.39 -10.33 13.34
C ASP A 12 3.36 -9.80 14.79
N LEU A 13 3.07 -8.49 14.97
CA LEU A 13 2.97 -7.85 16.28
C LEU A 13 1.58 -8.02 16.92
N PHE A 14 0.60 -8.48 16.15
CA PHE A 14 -0.81 -8.61 16.55
C PHE A 14 -1.28 -10.05 16.42
N GLY A 15 -2.11 -10.49 17.36
CA GLY A 15 -2.53 -11.87 17.44
C GLY A 15 -3.31 -12.18 18.70
N THR A 16 -3.88 -13.37 18.75
CA THR A 16 -4.37 -13.98 19.98
C THR A 16 -3.22 -14.23 20.96
N LYS A 17 -3.55 -14.66 22.19
CA LYS A 17 -2.54 -15.07 23.17
C LYS A 17 -1.68 -16.22 22.62
N GLU A 18 -2.31 -17.13 21.89
CA GLU A 18 -1.71 -18.30 21.28
C GLU A 18 -0.77 -17.91 20.12
N ASP A 19 -1.15 -16.93 19.31
CA ASP A 19 -0.31 -16.41 18.22
C ASP A 19 0.97 -15.75 18.77
N LEU A 20 0.82 -14.91 19.80
CA LEU A 20 1.93 -14.13 20.35
C LEU A 20 2.83 -14.95 21.29
N ARG A 21 2.38 -16.10 21.80
CA ARG A 21 3.16 -17.04 22.64
C ARG A 21 3.91 -16.38 23.79
N GLY A 22 3.32 -15.37 24.42
CA GLY A 22 3.94 -14.62 25.52
C GLY A 22 5.08 -13.68 25.10
N ASN A 23 5.22 -13.35 23.81
CA ASN A 23 6.20 -12.38 23.33
C ASN A 23 5.77 -10.94 23.66
N TYR A 24 6.11 -10.51 24.88
CA TYR A 24 5.76 -9.19 25.39
C TYR A 24 6.45 -8.04 24.64
N LEU A 25 7.61 -8.28 24.01
CA LEU A 25 8.26 -7.27 23.17
C LEU A 25 7.43 -6.98 21.92
N TYR A 26 6.89 -8.01 21.27
CA TYR A 26 6.03 -7.82 20.10
C TYR A 26 4.71 -7.17 20.49
N ARG A 27 4.14 -7.56 21.64
CA ARG A 27 2.94 -6.91 22.18
C ARG A 27 3.17 -5.43 22.49
N MET A 28 4.31 -5.08 23.09
CA MET A 28 4.71 -3.70 23.35
C MET A 28 4.92 -2.94 22.04
N ALA A 29 5.67 -3.50 21.09
CA ALA A 29 5.89 -2.90 19.78
C ALA A 29 4.57 -2.67 19.03
N GLY A 30 3.66 -3.65 19.01
CA GLY A 30 2.34 -3.51 18.42
C GLY A 30 1.52 -2.41 19.08
N ALA A 31 1.54 -2.31 20.42
CA ALA A 31 0.85 -1.24 21.14
C ALA A 31 1.45 0.15 20.86
N VAL A 32 2.77 0.26 20.71
CA VAL A 32 3.46 1.54 20.41
C VAL A 32 3.26 1.95 18.95
N LEU A 33 3.35 1.01 18.02
CA LEU A 33 3.34 1.28 16.59
C LEU A 33 1.92 1.33 16.00
N GLY A 34 0.94 0.66 16.63
CA GLY A 34 -0.42 0.57 16.09
C GLY A 34 -1.39 -0.15 17.02
N ILE A 35 -1.64 0.41 18.22
CA ILE A 35 -2.61 -0.15 19.17
C ILE A 35 -3.94 -0.50 18.47
N PHE A 36 -4.51 -1.66 18.80
CA PHE A 36 -5.70 -2.25 18.17
C PHE A 36 -5.52 -2.76 16.74
N GLY A 37 -4.28 -3.03 16.31
CA GLY A 37 -4.02 -3.71 15.04
C GLY A 37 -4.69 -5.09 14.93
N ASN A 38 -5.13 -5.41 13.73
CA ASN A 38 -5.67 -6.73 13.38
C ASN A 38 -4.56 -7.78 13.27
N THR A 39 -4.89 -9.05 13.42
CA THR A 39 -3.99 -10.14 13.04
C THR A 39 -3.73 -10.09 11.53
N LYS A 40 -2.57 -10.58 11.08
CA LYS A 40 -2.25 -10.61 9.64
C LYS A 40 -3.24 -11.41 8.80
N ALA A 41 -3.89 -12.42 9.39
CA ALA A 41 -4.91 -13.22 8.70
C ALA A 41 -6.15 -12.40 8.35
N GLU A 42 -6.46 -11.35 9.13
CA GLU A 42 -7.59 -10.47 8.84
C GLU A 42 -7.23 -9.23 8.04
N ALA A 43 -6.06 -8.64 8.29
CA ALA A 43 -5.58 -7.54 7.45
C ALA A 43 -4.05 -7.41 7.44
N MET A 44 -3.52 -7.08 6.27
CA MET A 44 -2.12 -6.68 6.08
C MET A 44 -2.06 -5.24 5.55
N TYR A 45 -1.04 -4.50 6.00
CA TYR A 45 -0.84 -3.09 5.66
C TYR A 45 0.56 -2.81 5.09
N PRO A 46 0.98 -3.40 3.94
CA PRO A 46 2.24 -3.00 3.32
C PRO A 46 2.37 -1.49 3.16
N LEU A 47 3.47 -0.95 3.69
CA LEU A 47 3.81 0.47 3.64
C LEU A 47 4.77 0.74 2.50
N LEU A 48 4.38 1.62 1.58
CA LEU A 48 5.21 2.09 0.48
C LEU A 48 5.68 3.51 0.81
N THR A 49 6.95 3.62 1.19
CA THR A 49 7.62 4.89 1.54
C THR A 49 8.75 5.26 0.59
N THR A 50 9.21 4.30 -0.23
CA THR A 50 10.32 4.48 -1.16
C THR A 50 9.98 3.97 -2.56
N ASP A 51 10.66 4.52 -3.55
CA ASP A 51 10.59 4.04 -4.92
C ASP A 51 11.46 2.78 -5.15
N SER A 52 11.46 2.28 -6.38
CA SER A 52 12.20 1.09 -6.80
C SER A 52 13.72 1.19 -6.60
N THR A 53 14.25 2.40 -6.47
CA THR A 53 15.68 2.69 -6.22
C THR A 53 15.99 2.91 -4.74
N GLY A 54 14.97 2.88 -3.88
CA GLY A 54 15.09 3.11 -2.43
C GLY A 54 15.03 4.59 -2.02
N GLN A 55 14.70 5.51 -2.94
CA GLN A 55 14.55 6.92 -2.61
C GLN A 55 13.17 7.20 -1.99
N PRO A 56 13.07 8.10 -0.99
CA PRO A 56 11.79 8.48 -0.40
C PRO A 56 10.79 9.02 -1.43
N LEU A 57 9.51 8.68 -1.27
CA LEU A 57 8.45 9.16 -2.14
C LEU A 57 8.11 10.63 -1.86
N THR A 58 8.06 11.42 -2.94
CA THR A 58 7.72 12.85 -2.91
C THR A 58 7.02 13.26 -4.22
N GLY A 59 5.99 14.09 -4.13
CA GLY A 59 5.23 14.55 -5.31
C GLY A 59 5.94 15.57 -6.19
N ALA A 60 7.17 15.95 -5.84
CA ALA A 60 8.11 16.59 -6.75
C ALA A 60 8.52 15.66 -7.93
N SER A 61 8.07 14.41 -7.93
CA SER A 61 8.26 13.45 -9.01
C SER A 61 6.97 12.68 -9.26
N SER A 62 6.87 12.15 -10.46
CA SER A 62 5.78 11.25 -10.85
C SER A 62 6.22 9.80 -10.69
N TYR A 63 5.29 8.92 -10.35
CA TYR A 63 5.55 7.49 -10.22
C TYR A 63 4.45 6.67 -10.88
N THR A 64 4.79 5.43 -11.20
CA THR A 64 3.83 4.38 -11.54
C THR A 64 3.95 3.25 -10.54
N LEU A 65 2.82 2.62 -10.24
CA LEU A 65 2.75 1.37 -9.49
C LEU A 65 2.01 0.35 -10.35
N THR A 66 2.76 -0.61 -10.90
CA THR A 66 2.20 -1.59 -11.85
C THR A 66 2.04 -2.94 -11.18
N PHE A 67 0.80 -3.43 -11.17
CA PHE A 67 0.48 -4.82 -10.89
C PHE A 67 0.47 -5.58 -12.22
N PRO A 68 1.33 -6.60 -12.40
CA PRO A 68 1.26 -7.46 -13.58
C PRO A 68 -0.11 -8.14 -13.71
N ALA A 69 -0.39 -8.67 -14.90
CA ALA A 69 -1.56 -9.50 -15.14
C ALA A 69 -1.62 -10.64 -14.10
N ASP A 70 -2.82 -10.90 -13.58
CA ASP A 70 -3.08 -11.92 -12.55
C ASP A 70 -2.27 -11.77 -11.24
N GLN A 71 -1.63 -10.63 -11.02
CA GLN A 71 -0.80 -10.32 -9.84
C GLN A 71 -1.34 -9.13 -9.02
N LEU A 72 -2.66 -8.88 -9.10
CA LEU A 72 -3.33 -7.97 -8.17
C LEU A 72 -3.20 -8.49 -6.72
N PRO A 73 -3.34 -7.64 -5.70
CA PRO A 73 -3.24 -8.07 -4.30
C PRO A 73 -4.18 -9.26 -4.00
N PRO A 74 -3.64 -10.41 -3.55
CA PRO A 74 -4.41 -11.63 -3.41
C PRO A 74 -5.20 -11.59 -2.10
N VAL A 75 -6.50 -11.33 -2.23
CA VAL A 75 -7.45 -11.15 -1.11
C VAL A 75 -8.71 -11.95 -1.33
N ASN A 76 -9.35 -12.39 -0.25
CA ASN A 76 -10.69 -12.99 -0.29
C ASN A 76 -11.80 -11.93 -0.27
N ALA A 77 -11.52 -10.73 0.28
CA ALA A 77 -12.46 -9.62 0.33
C ALA A 77 -12.06 -8.50 -0.65
N PHE A 78 -11.27 -7.53 -0.21
CA PHE A 78 -10.87 -6.39 -1.03
C PHE A 78 -9.49 -5.86 -0.64
N TRP A 79 -8.92 -5.03 -1.52
CA TRP A 79 -7.70 -4.30 -1.24
C TRP A 79 -7.87 -2.82 -1.53
N SER A 80 -7.05 -1.97 -0.93
CA SER A 80 -7.00 -0.54 -1.24
C SER A 80 -5.57 0.01 -1.16
N LEU A 81 -5.22 0.93 -2.05
CA LEU A 81 -4.01 1.75 -1.98
C LEU A 81 -4.45 3.17 -1.60
N THR A 82 -4.05 3.65 -0.41
CA THR A 82 -4.46 4.97 0.10
C THR A 82 -3.27 5.91 0.23
N MET A 83 -3.47 7.16 -0.19
CA MET A 83 -2.47 8.23 -0.16
C MET A 83 -2.49 8.97 1.19
N TYR A 84 -1.30 9.23 1.76
CA TYR A 84 -1.14 10.09 2.93
C TYR A 84 0.02 11.06 2.75
N ARG A 85 -0.20 12.34 3.03
CA ARG A 85 0.88 13.33 3.10
C ARG A 85 1.73 13.13 4.36
N LEU A 86 3.00 13.47 4.26
CA LEU A 86 3.89 13.56 5.41
C LEU A 86 4.23 15.03 5.70
N PRO A 87 4.48 15.37 6.97
CA PRO A 87 4.56 14.47 8.13
C PRO A 87 3.21 14.16 8.80
N GLU A 88 2.13 14.84 8.42
CA GLU A 88 0.86 14.81 9.17
C GLU A 88 0.15 13.44 9.13
N SER A 89 0.48 12.60 8.15
CA SER A 89 -0.18 11.31 7.89
C SER A 89 -1.69 11.48 7.68
N LEU A 90 -2.09 12.55 7.01
CA LEU A 90 -3.48 12.86 6.65
C LEU A 90 -3.74 12.61 5.15
N LEU A 91 -5.02 12.47 4.79
CA LEU A 91 -5.45 12.43 3.40
C LEU A 91 -5.12 13.75 2.69
N VAL A 92 -5.01 13.68 1.37
CA VAL A 92 -4.58 14.82 0.53
C VAL A 92 -5.74 15.32 -0.29
N GLU A 93 -6.22 16.53 0.01
CA GLU A 93 -7.20 17.23 -0.82
C GLU A 93 -6.71 17.29 -2.27
N ASN A 94 -7.59 16.98 -3.22
CA ASN A 94 -7.25 16.92 -4.63
C ASN A 94 -8.45 17.20 -5.53
N PRO A 95 -8.24 17.62 -6.80
CA PRO A 95 -9.30 18.09 -7.68
C PRO A 95 -10.41 17.08 -7.99
N ILE A 96 -10.17 15.79 -7.80
CA ILE A 96 -11.11 14.71 -8.14
C ILE A 96 -11.67 13.99 -6.90
N ASN A 97 -11.42 14.51 -5.69
CA ASN A 97 -11.85 13.92 -4.41
C ASN A 97 -11.49 12.42 -4.27
N ARG A 98 -10.34 12.00 -4.81
CA ARG A 98 -9.87 10.60 -4.75
C ARG A 98 -8.69 10.45 -3.81
N TYR A 99 -8.88 9.70 -2.74
CA TYR A 99 -7.87 9.49 -1.70
C TYR A 99 -7.30 8.06 -1.71
N LEU A 100 -7.91 7.18 -2.49
CA LEU A 100 -7.51 5.79 -2.65
C LEU A 100 -7.91 5.24 -4.01
N ILE A 101 -7.31 4.11 -4.38
CA ILE A 101 -7.80 3.19 -5.40
C ILE A 101 -8.02 1.82 -4.74
N ASN A 102 -9.14 1.15 -4.99
CA ASN A 102 -9.45 -0.15 -4.38
C ASN A 102 -10.03 -1.16 -5.38
N SER A 103 -10.11 -2.43 -4.97
CA SER A 103 -10.61 -3.50 -5.85
C SER A 103 -12.05 -3.30 -6.36
N PRO A 104 -13.00 -2.74 -5.59
CA PRO A 104 -14.32 -2.39 -6.12
C PRO A 104 -14.30 -1.38 -7.29
N MET A 105 -13.25 -0.56 -7.42
CA MET A 105 -13.10 0.38 -8.53
C MET A 105 -12.61 -0.27 -9.83
N LEU A 106 -12.14 -1.52 -9.80
CA LEU A 106 -11.54 -2.21 -10.96
C LEU A 106 -12.36 -2.10 -12.27
N PRO A 107 -13.71 -2.22 -12.27
CA PRO A 107 -14.49 -2.08 -13.50
C PRO A 107 -14.38 -0.70 -14.17
N ASN A 108 -13.98 0.32 -13.42
CA ASN A 108 -13.82 1.70 -13.89
C ASN A 108 -12.35 2.08 -14.14
N LEU A 109 -11.40 1.16 -13.89
CA LEU A 109 -9.98 1.37 -14.16
C LEU A 109 -9.62 0.85 -15.56
N VAL A 110 -8.66 1.51 -16.20
CA VAL A 110 -8.14 1.11 -17.50
C VAL A 110 -7.06 0.05 -17.30
N LYS A 111 -7.31 -1.16 -17.81
CA LYS A 111 -6.30 -2.23 -17.83
C LYS A 111 -5.23 -1.95 -18.88
N ASN A 112 -4.01 -2.39 -18.58
CA ASN A 112 -2.92 -2.42 -19.55
C ASN A 112 -3.27 -3.43 -20.67
N PRO A 113 -2.65 -3.32 -21.87
CA PRO A 113 -2.89 -4.27 -22.97
C PRO A 113 -2.60 -5.74 -22.61
N ASP A 114 -1.71 -5.99 -21.66
CA ASP A 114 -1.36 -7.32 -21.14
C ASP A 114 -2.32 -7.83 -20.04
N GLY A 115 -3.34 -7.04 -19.65
CA GLY A 115 -4.27 -7.36 -18.56
C GLY A 115 -3.83 -6.87 -17.18
N GLY A 116 -2.63 -6.30 -17.06
CA GLY A 116 -2.14 -5.67 -15.82
C GLY A 116 -2.88 -4.39 -15.45
N LEU A 117 -2.50 -3.81 -14.31
CA LEU A 117 -3.03 -2.52 -13.84
C LEU A 117 -1.87 -1.61 -13.45
N THR A 118 -1.73 -0.48 -14.14
CA THR A 118 -0.80 0.60 -13.77
C THR A 118 -1.57 1.72 -13.08
N ILE A 119 -1.19 2.05 -11.85
CA ILE A 119 -1.66 3.22 -11.11
C ILE A 119 -0.66 4.35 -11.29
N TYR A 120 -1.13 5.54 -11.65
CA TYR A 120 -0.30 6.74 -11.75
C TYR A 120 -0.33 7.49 -10.41
N ILE A 121 0.82 7.83 -9.87
CA ILE A 121 0.96 8.48 -8.56
C ILE A 121 1.76 9.76 -8.77
N GLN A 122 1.08 10.89 -8.77
CA GLN A 122 1.69 12.19 -9.05
C GLN A 122 0.77 13.33 -8.62
N HIS A 123 1.36 14.52 -8.42
CA HIS A 123 0.62 15.70 -7.97
C HIS A 123 -0.28 16.30 -9.06
N THR A 124 0.23 16.43 -10.28
CA THR A 124 -0.52 16.95 -11.42
C THR A 124 -1.21 15.81 -12.18
N SER A 125 -2.38 16.06 -12.77
CA SER A 125 -3.08 15.08 -13.60
C SER A 125 -2.15 14.53 -14.71
N PRO A 126 -2.10 13.20 -14.92
CA PRO A 126 -1.35 12.59 -16.03
C PRO A 126 -2.03 12.75 -17.40
N GLY A 127 -3.13 13.49 -17.48
CA GLY A 127 -3.96 13.69 -18.67
C GLY A 127 -5.22 12.82 -18.65
N PRO A 128 -6.28 13.23 -19.37
CA PRO A 128 -7.64 12.67 -19.24
C PRO A 128 -7.69 11.16 -19.46
N ASP A 129 -6.89 10.62 -20.39
CA ASP A 129 -6.86 9.19 -20.69
C ASP A 129 -6.26 8.33 -19.55
N LYS A 130 -5.51 8.95 -18.63
CA LYS A 130 -4.83 8.29 -17.51
C LYS A 130 -5.47 8.59 -16.15
N GLU A 131 -6.36 9.59 -16.08
CA GLU A 131 -7.09 9.97 -14.87
C GLU A 131 -7.91 8.83 -14.24
N PRO A 132 -8.50 7.87 -14.98
CA PRO A 132 -9.17 6.73 -14.35
C PRO A 132 -8.27 5.98 -13.37
N ASN A 133 -6.97 5.87 -13.68
CA ASN A 133 -5.97 5.14 -12.88
C ASN A 133 -5.09 6.07 -12.02
N TRP A 134 -5.40 7.37 -11.97
CA TRP A 134 -4.60 8.32 -11.24
C TRP A 134 -4.98 8.35 -9.76
N LEU A 135 -3.98 8.24 -8.89
CA LEU A 135 -4.04 8.52 -7.47
C LEU A 135 -3.30 9.85 -7.19
N PRO A 136 -4.01 10.96 -6.95
CA PRO A 136 -3.39 12.24 -6.68
C PRO A 136 -2.48 12.21 -5.45
N ALA A 137 -1.27 12.74 -5.61
CA ALA A 137 -0.26 12.88 -4.54
C ALA A 137 -0.16 14.35 -4.09
N PRO A 138 0.33 14.64 -2.86
CA PRO A 138 0.66 16.01 -2.48
C PRO A 138 1.92 16.47 -3.24
N GLU A 139 2.24 17.76 -3.30
CA GLU A 139 3.51 18.24 -3.89
C GLU A 139 4.75 17.74 -3.12
N GLY A 140 4.59 17.53 -1.81
CA GLY A 140 5.67 17.17 -0.89
C GLY A 140 5.82 15.67 -0.63
N PRO A 141 6.53 15.31 0.45
CA PRO A 141 6.71 13.92 0.86
C PRO A 141 5.38 13.22 1.14
N PHE A 142 5.30 11.95 0.77
CA PHE A 142 4.11 11.14 1.00
C PHE A 142 4.46 9.68 1.28
N GLN A 143 3.47 8.95 1.76
CA GLN A 143 3.53 7.49 1.88
C GLN A 143 2.19 6.91 1.42
N MET A 144 2.21 5.66 0.98
CA MET A 144 1.00 4.93 0.64
C MET A 144 0.88 3.67 1.47
N PHE A 145 -0.33 3.40 1.94
CA PHE A 145 -0.66 2.12 2.55
C PHE A 145 -1.43 1.30 1.53
N LEU A 146 -0.85 0.16 1.14
CA LEU A 146 -1.60 -0.90 0.50
C LEU A 146 -2.23 -1.74 1.62
N ARG A 147 -3.54 -1.91 1.59
CA ARG A 147 -4.30 -2.68 2.58
C ARG A 147 -4.89 -3.89 1.90
N LEU A 148 -4.64 -5.06 2.47
CA LEU A 148 -5.23 -6.32 2.04
C LEU A 148 -6.16 -6.80 3.15
N TYR A 149 -7.45 -6.94 2.85
CA TYR A 149 -8.46 -7.42 3.79
C TYR A 149 -8.76 -8.89 3.49
N TRP A 150 -8.61 -9.72 4.51
CA TRP A 150 -8.64 -11.19 4.40
C TRP A 150 -7.67 -11.68 3.31
N PRO A 151 -6.35 -11.41 3.45
CA PRO A 151 -5.34 -11.82 2.48
C PRO A 151 -5.33 -13.34 2.28
N LYS A 152 -5.05 -13.76 1.04
CA LYS A 152 -4.84 -15.18 0.71
C LYS A 152 -3.43 -15.63 1.12
N ALA A 153 -3.20 -16.93 1.03
CA ALA A 153 -1.94 -17.57 1.42
C ALA A 153 -0.72 -16.90 0.77
N GLU A 154 -0.84 -16.52 -0.50
CA GLU A 154 0.26 -15.95 -1.28
C GLU A 154 0.77 -14.62 -0.70
N ALA A 155 -0.12 -13.79 -0.14
CA ALA A 155 0.30 -12.57 0.57
C ALA A 155 0.84 -12.89 1.96
N LEU A 156 0.27 -13.88 2.65
CA LEU A 156 0.65 -14.25 4.02
C LEU A 156 2.01 -14.94 4.13
N ASP A 157 2.37 -15.74 3.12
CA ASP A 157 3.64 -16.46 3.04
C ASP A 157 4.75 -15.68 2.31
N GLY A 158 4.41 -14.54 1.68
CA GLY A 158 5.34 -13.65 1.00
C GLY A 158 5.72 -14.07 -0.41
N SER A 159 5.07 -15.09 -0.98
CA SER A 159 5.21 -15.46 -2.40
C SER A 159 4.66 -14.39 -3.34
N TRP A 160 3.64 -13.64 -2.89
CA TRP A 160 3.24 -12.37 -3.46
C TRP A 160 3.81 -11.21 -2.66
N GLN A 161 4.38 -10.22 -3.36
CA GLN A 161 4.89 -8.99 -2.76
C GLN A 161 4.30 -7.77 -3.47
N PRO A 162 4.05 -6.67 -2.75
CA PRO A 162 3.59 -5.45 -3.39
C PRO A 162 4.65 -4.96 -4.40
N PRO A 163 4.23 -4.47 -5.57
CA PRO A 163 5.16 -3.83 -6.49
C PRO A 163 5.77 -2.58 -5.84
N LYS A 164 6.95 -2.18 -6.30
CA LYS A 164 7.56 -0.90 -5.92
C LYS A 164 7.08 0.20 -6.84
N ALA A 165 6.95 1.41 -6.31
CA ALA A 165 6.71 2.58 -7.13
C ALA A 165 7.93 2.86 -8.01
N VAL A 166 7.73 3.06 -9.31
CA VAL A 166 8.79 3.36 -10.26
C VAL A 166 8.67 4.82 -10.66
N LYS A 167 9.74 5.59 -10.42
CA LYS A 167 9.80 7.00 -10.81
C LYS A 167 9.71 7.13 -12.33
N VAL A 168 8.89 8.05 -12.79
CA VAL A 168 8.71 8.41 -14.21
C VAL A 168 9.47 9.72 -14.45
N GLY A 169 10.20 9.78 -15.56
CA GLY A 169 10.98 10.94 -15.98
C GLY A 169 10.14 12.11 -16.47
#